data_AF-A0A8F2W1S2-F1
#
_entry.id   AF-A0A8F2W1S2-F1
#
_cell.length_a   1.000
_cell.length_b   1.000
_cell.length_c   1.000
_cell.angle_alpha   90.00
_cell.angle_beta   90.00
_cell.angle_gamma   90.00
#
_symmetry.space_group_name_H-M   'P 1'
#
loop_
_entity.id
_entity.type
_entity.pdbx_description
1 polymer ?
#
loop_
_entity_poly.entity_id
_entity_poly.type
_entity_poly.pdbx_seq_one_letter_code
_entity_poly.pdbx_strand_id
1 'polypeptide(L)'
;MAPHETEILDSKVPDMPDVSKGPRLYTDMIRPDDVCDLVLRPNFNDIIITALADGAPFTGDPKYKLTSKSTVSGSKFLFANITARWIDDFNELLPNLQPIPEQKMSASFMTETKRLVLDKKFTPEVISSSGDLQIFIEAVKSDVGLESTVEYLLSQPSVISNISKYALIMDYLTHNVGSLSRQNLPDFVDYLIRDAESCATSEKASIIDSFVTDSVLTLFPDVIKELSPSAVNSLAGFALHDHNTEAAKSFFKSLIDTHKMAPSKETFKHFISIYSSIARQKEKNKERILKDLTCLKPIMFHYGLDANSFELLLSRVIDNSYDLAQFVRLASLSPELLGDYAEHILLRLHHIHKQSGQSQIAKAVETTQFVRLLLHDYGVKLDSRLRSVLQMICDEQKISIDDMKLTKAST
;
A
#
# COMPACT_ATOMS: atom_id res chain seq x y z
N MET A 1 -9.34 45.08 -53.63
CA MET A 1 -9.44 43.65 -53.98
C MET A 1 -9.93 42.91 -52.75
N ALA A 2 -11.00 42.16 -52.93
CA ALA A 2 -11.90 41.72 -51.86
C ALA A 2 -11.26 40.65 -50.95
N PRO A 3 -11.63 40.60 -49.65
CA PRO A 3 -11.28 39.52 -48.72
C PRO A 3 -12.00 38.18 -49.03
N HIS A 4 -12.69 38.08 -50.16
CA HIS A 4 -13.61 36.98 -50.44
C HIS A 4 -12.97 35.68 -50.94
N GLU A 5 -11.70 35.67 -51.36
CA GLU A 5 -11.11 34.42 -51.88
C GLU A 5 -10.71 33.43 -50.78
N THR A 6 -10.36 33.91 -49.58
CA THR A 6 -9.99 33.04 -48.44
C THR A 6 -11.19 32.37 -47.77
N GLU A 7 -12.33 33.06 -47.60
CA GLU A 7 -13.54 32.48 -47.00
C GLU A 7 -14.21 31.39 -47.86
N ILE A 8 -14.06 31.48 -49.19
CA ILE A 8 -14.63 30.51 -50.14
C ILE A 8 -13.84 29.18 -50.13
N LEU A 9 -12.59 29.20 -49.68
CA LEU A 9 -11.77 27.98 -49.53
C LEU A 9 -12.10 27.24 -48.23
N ASP A 10 -12.27 27.93 -47.11
CA ASP A 10 -12.61 27.30 -45.82
C ASP A 10 -14.01 26.66 -45.83
N SER A 11 -14.97 27.27 -46.55
CA SER A 11 -16.33 26.72 -46.72
C SER A 11 -16.43 25.53 -47.69
N LYS A 12 -15.32 25.17 -48.36
CA LYS A 12 -15.21 23.97 -49.21
C LYS A 12 -14.47 22.82 -48.54
N VAL A 13 -13.89 23.04 -47.36
CA VAL A 13 -13.35 21.96 -46.54
C VAL A 13 -14.53 21.32 -45.83
N PRO A 14 -14.85 20.03 -46.09
CA PRO A 14 -15.90 19.35 -45.35
C PRO A 14 -15.57 19.41 -43.86
N ASP A 15 -16.56 19.75 -43.03
CA ASP A 15 -16.42 19.61 -41.59
C ASP A 15 -15.95 18.19 -41.26
N MET A 16 -14.99 18.07 -40.34
CA MET A 16 -14.50 16.78 -39.91
C MET A 16 -15.70 15.91 -39.50
N PRO A 17 -15.86 14.70 -40.07
CA PRO A 17 -17.04 13.89 -39.82
C PRO A 17 -17.18 13.62 -38.33
N ASP A 18 -18.34 13.93 -37.77
CA ASP A 18 -18.65 13.68 -36.37
C ASP A 18 -18.79 12.16 -36.12
N VAL A 19 -17.69 11.55 -35.71
CA VAL A 19 -17.60 10.13 -35.37
C VAL A 19 -18.06 9.83 -33.92
N SER A 20 -18.50 10.83 -33.16
CA SER A 20 -18.89 10.65 -31.75
C SER A 20 -20.09 9.70 -31.57
N LYS A 21 -20.97 9.62 -32.59
CA LYS A 21 -22.16 8.75 -32.62
C LYS A 21 -21.97 7.47 -33.41
N GLY A 22 -20.79 7.26 -34.02
CA GLY A 22 -20.49 6.03 -34.74
C GLY A 22 -20.38 4.84 -33.77
N PRO A 23 -20.80 3.63 -34.18
CA PRO A 23 -20.58 2.44 -33.36
C PRO A 23 -19.06 2.27 -33.15
N ARG A 24 -18.58 2.45 -31.93
CA ARG A 24 -17.21 2.10 -31.59
C ARG A 24 -17.08 0.60 -31.76
N LEU A 25 -16.26 0.18 -32.72
CA LEU A 25 -15.92 -1.23 -32.93
C LEU A 25 -15.28 -1.86 -31.68
N TYR A 26 -14.71 -1.04 -30.80
CA TYR A 26 -13.89 -1.48 -29.68
C TYR A 26 -14.37 -0.87 -28.36
N THR A 27 -14.40 -1.71 -27.33
CA THR A 27 -14.60 -1.30 -25.93
C THR A 27 -13.37 -0.59 -25.40
N ASP A 28 -13.57 0.42 -24.56
CA ASP A 28 -12.47 1.17 -23.94
C ASP A 28 -11.57 0.24 -23.11
N MET A 29 -10.25 0.42 -23.21
CA MET A 29 -9.23 -0.33 -22.45
C MET A 29 -9.03 0.31 -21.07
N ILE A 30 -8.96 -0.50 -20.00
CA ILE A 30 -8.67 0.03 -18.66
C ILE A 30 -7.25 0.60 -18.65
N ARG A 31 -7.06 1.81 -18.12
CA ARG A 31 -5.72 2.38 -17.93
C ARG A 31 -4.97 1.62 -16.83
N PRO A 32 -3.64 1.42 -16.95
CA PRO A 32 -2.85 0.75 -15.91
C PRO A 32 -3.12 1.29 -14.50
N ASP A 33 -3.16 2.62 -14.32
CA ASP A 33 -3.40 3.31 -13.04
C ASP A 33 -4.77 3.03 -12.41
N ASP A 34 -5.74 2.68 -13.26
CA ASP A 34 -7.12 2.43 -12.86
C ASP A 34 -7.33 0.97 -12.44
N VAL A 35 -6.39 0.07 -12.71
CA VAL A 35 -6.48 -1.34 -12.31
C VAL A 35 -6.31 -1.46 -10.79
N CYS A 36 -7.22 -2.17 -10.14
CA CYS A 36 -7.12 -2.56 -8.74
C CYS A 36 -6.64 -4.02 -8.66
N ASP A 37 -5.45 -4.20 -8.12
CA ASP A 37 -4.76 -5.48 -8.07
C ASP A 37 -3.76 -5.50 -6.88
N LEU A 38 -3.43 -6.71 -6.43
CA LEU A 38 -2.44 -7.00 -5.38
C LEU A 38 -1.37 -8.03 -5.76
N VAL A 39 -1.62 -8.87 -6.78
CA VAL A 39 -0.77 -10.04 -7.08
C VAL A 39 -0.25 -10.06 -8.51
N LEU A 40 -0.89 -9.34 -9.43
CA LEU A 40 -0.55 -9.37 -10.84
C LEU A 40 0.80 -8.72 -11.08
N ARG A 41 1.69 -9.46 -11.72
CA ARG A 41 2.89 -8.89 -12.36
C ARG A 41 3.03 -9.52 -13.73
N PRO A 42 2.37 -8.93 -14.76
CA PRO A 42 2.38 -9.48 -16.10
C PRO A 42 3.80 -9.57 -16.63
N ASN A 43 4.06 -10.62 -17.41
CA ASN A 43 5.35 -10.91 -17.98
C ASN A 43 5.25 -11.09 -19.51
N PHE A 44 6.38 -11.46 -20.11
CA PHE A 44 6.47 -11.66 -21.55
C PHE A 44 5.50 -12.72 -22.10
N ASN A 45 5.21 -13.78 -21.34
CA ASN A 45 4.24 -14.80 -21.75
C ASN A 45 2.83 -14.19 -21.85
N ASP A 46 2.47 -13.28 -20.95
CA ASP A 46 1.17 -12.60 -20.97
C ASP A 46 1.03 -11.74 -22.24
N ILE A 47 2.12 -11.11 -22.71
CA ILE A 47 2.16 -10.39 -23.99
C ILE A 47 1.90 -11.36 -25.15
N ILE A 48 2.67 -12.45 -25.23
CA ILE A 48 2.54 -13.43 -26.32
C ILE A 48 1.13 -14.02 -26.36
N ILE A 49 0.64 -14.50 -25.22
CA ILE A 49 -0.66 -15.18 -25.14
C ILE A 49 -1.77 -14.21 -25.56
N THR A 50 -1.74 -12.97 -25.05
CA THR A 50 -2.70 -11.94 -25.42
C THR A 50 -2.64 -11.62 -26.92
N ALA A 51 -1.45 -11.47 -27.48
CA ALA A 51 -1.25 -11.11 -28.89
C ALA A 51 -1.67 -12.21 -29.87
N LEU A 52 -1.56 -13.48 -29.48
CA LEU A 52 -1.92 -14.63 -30.32
C LEU A 52 -3.37 -15.09 -30.14
N ALA A 53 -4.04 -14.70 -29.06
CA ALA A 53 -5.40 -15.10 -28.76
C ALA A 53 -6.43 -14.38 -29.66
N ASP A 54 -7.47 -15.10 -30.08
CA ASP A 54 -8.58 -14.51 -30.81
C ASP A 54 -9.30 -13.44 -29.96
N GLY A 55 -9.56 -12.28 -30.55
CA GLY A 55 -10.11 -11.11 -29.85
C GLY A 55 -9.17 -10.45 -28.84
N ALA A 56 -7.93 -10.94 -28.71
CA ALA A 56 -6.84 -10.46 -27.86
C ALA A 56 -7.22 -10.11 -26.41
N PRO A 57 -7.91 -10.98 -25.66
CA PRO A 57 -8.16 -10.76 -24.25
C PRO A 57 -6.85 -10.79 -23.45
N PHE A 58 -6.81 -10.04 -22.35
CA PHE A 58 -5.75 -10.08 -21.35
C PHE A 58 -5.53 -11.53 -20.94
N THR A 59 -4.27 -11.99 -21.01
CA THR A 59 -3.82 -13.35 -20.65
C THR A 59 -4.43 -14.46 -21.49
N GLY A 60 -5.09 -14.13 -22.60
CA GLY A 60 -5.74 -15.10 -23.48
C GLY A 60 -7.06 -15.66 -22.95
N ASP A 61 -7.47 -15.33 -21.72
CA ASP A 61 -8.75 -15.78 -21.15
C ASP A 61 -9.85 -14.72 -21.35
N PRO A 62 -10.84 -14.95 -22.24
CA PRO A 62 -11.92 -13.99 -22.47
C PRO A 62 -12.85 -13.80 -21.27
N LYS A 63 -12.79 -14.69 -20.27
CA LYS A 63 -13.57 -14.57 -19.02
C LYS A 63 -12.86 -13.75 -17.96
N TYR A 64 -11.54 -13.59 -18.07
CA TYR A 64 -10.77 -12.80 -17.13
C TYR A 64 -11.09 -11.31 -17.26
N LYS A 65 -11.36 -10.66 -16.13
CA LYS A 65 -11.66 -9.23 -16.06
C LYS A 65 -10.82 -8.56 -14.99
N LEU A 66 -10.14 -7.49 -15.38
CA LEU A 66 -9.44 -6.61 -14.46
C LEU A 66 -10.47 -5.84 -13.63
N THR A 67 -10.23 -5.74 -12.33
CA THR A 67 -11.01 -4.84 -11.46
C THR A 67 -10.53 -3.42 -11.71
N SER A 68 -11.44 -2.46 -11.91
CA SER A 68 -11.10 -1.06 -12.17
C SER A 68 -11.70 -0.09 -11.15
N LYS A 69 -11.03 1.04 -10.93
CA LYS A 69 -11.58 2.24 -10.27
C LYS A 69 -12.50 3.03 -11.20
N SER A 70 -12.26 2.93 -12.51
CA SER A 70 -13.01 3.64 -13.54
C SER A 70 -14.32 2.94 -13.90
N THR A 71 -15.19 3.62 -14.67
CA THR A 71 -16.39 3.01 -15.27
C THR A 71 -16.06 2.11 -16.47
N VAL A 72 -14.80 2.10 -16.92
CA VAL A 72 -14.32 1.29 -18.04
C VAL A 72 -14.04 -0.13 -17.57
N SER A 73 -14.50 -1.11 -18.34
CA SER A 73 -14.34 -2.55 -18.04
C SER A 73 -13.70 -3.32 -19.21
N GLY A 74 -12.62 -2.76 -19.76
CA GLY A 74 -11.87 -3.35 -20.87
C GLY A 74 -10.78 -4.32 -20.45
N SER A 75 -10.74 -5.48 -21.09
CA SER A 75 -9.67 -6.47 -20.95
C SER A 75 -9.10 -6.89 -22.30
N LYS A 76 -9.24 -6.10 -23.36
CA LYS A 76 -8.80 -6.46 -24.72
C LYS A 76 -7.65 -5.58 -25.20
N PHE A 77 -6.61 -6.21 -25.72
CA PHE A 77 -5.39 -5.58 -26.21
C PHE A 77 -5.10 -6.05 -27.64
N LEU A 78 -5.83 -5.49 -28.60
CA LEU A 78 -5.90 -5.93 -30.00
C LEU A 78 -4.56 -5.97 -30.76
N PHE A 79 -3.53 -5.32 -30.22
CA PHE A 79 -2.23 -5.25 -30.86
C PHE A 79 -1.12 -5.47 -29.83
N ALA A 80 -0.13 -6.31 -30.19
CA ALA A 80 0.98 -6.68 -29.32
C ALA A 80 1.79 -5.48 -28.81
N ASN A 81 1.95 -4.44 -29.63
CA ASN A 81 2.63 -3.20 -29.23
C ASN A 81 1.85 -2.41 -28.16
N ILE A 82 0.51 -2.43 -28.22
CA ILE A 82 -0.34 -1.84 -27.19
C ILE A 82 -0.24 -2.66 -25.91
N THR A 83 -0.29 -4.00 -26.01
CA THR A 83 -0.14 -4.89 -24.87
C THR A 83 1.21 -4.69 -24.17
N ALA A 84 2.29 -4.64 -24.95
CA ALA A 84 3.64 -4.44 -24.42
C ALA A 84 3.74 -3.12 -23.66
N ARG A 85 3.34 -2.01 -24.31
CA ARG A 85 3.35 -0.69 -23.66
C ARG A 85 2.49 -0.65 -22.41
N TRP A 86 1.30 -1.24 -22.45
CA TRP A 86 0.42 -1.28 -21.29
C TRP A 86 1.02 -2.08 -20.13
N ILE A 87 1.68 -3.20 -20.42
CA ILE A 87 2.36 -4.02 -19.39
C ILE A 87 3.58 -3.29 -18.82
N ASP A 88 4.33 -2.56 -19.66
CA ASP A 88 5.43 -1.71 -19.20
C ASP A 88 4.92 -0.61 -18.26
N ASP A 89 3.92 0.17 -18.70
CA ASP A 89 3.27 1.21 -17.89
C ASP A 89 2.70 0.63 -16.57
N PHE A 90 2.08 -0.56 -16.61
CA PHE A 90 1.54 -1.23 -15.42
C PHE A 90 2.64 -1.71 -14.45
N ASN A 91 3.77 -2.17 -14.97
CA ASN A 91 4.90 -2.60 -14.15
C ASN A 91 5.68 -1.41 -13.57
N GLU A 92 5.70 -0.25 -14.24
CA GLU A 92 6.26 0.99 -13.70
C GLU A 92 5.54 1.47 -12.42
N LEU A 93 4.28 1.08 -12.23
CA LEU A 93 3.52 1.34 -10.99
C LEU A 93 4.00 0.52 -9.79
N LEU A 94 4.97 -0.39 -9.98
CA LEU A 94 5.62 -1.15 -8.91
C LEU A 94 7.06 -0.63 -8.69
N PRO A 95 7.25 0.50 -7.98
CA PRO A 95 8.58 1.01 -7.71
C PRO A 95 9.38 0.04 -6.83
N ASN A 96 10.69 -0.02 -7.07
CA ASN A 96 11.61 -0.73 -6.18
C ASN A 96 11.77 0.06 -4.87
N LEU A 97 11.07 -0.38 -3.83
CA LEU A 97 11.11 0.27 -2.52
C LEU A 97 12.44 0.01 -1.80
N GLN A 98 12.91 1.02 -1.06
CA GLN A 98 14.05 0.92 -0.15
C GLN A 98 13.59 0.81 1.32
N PRO A 99 14.39 0.18 2.20
CA PRO A 99 14.12 0.23 3.64
C PRO A 99 14.36 1.65 4.18
N ILE A 100 13.64 2.01 5.25
CA ILE A 100 13.86 3.27 5.96
C ILE A 100 15.25 3.23 6.61
N PRO A 101 16.12 4.22 6.36
CA PRO A 101 17.45 4.26 6.96
C PRO A 101 17.38 4.51 8.48
N GLU A 102 18.34 3.97 9.23
CA GLU A 102 18.52 4.30 10.64
C GLU A 102 18.77 5.81 10.79
N GLN A 103 17.87 6.49 11.49
CA GLN A 103 17.89 7.95 11.54
C GLN A 103 18.91 8.44 12.57
N LYS A 104 19.82 9.33 12.14
CA LYS A 104 20.69 10.08 13.05
C LYS A 104 19.94 11.33 13.55
N MET A 105 19.96 11.59 14.85
CA MET A 105 19.41 12.82 15.46
C MET A 105 19.93 14.05 14.70
N SER A 106 19.06 14.78 14.00
CA SER A 106 19.53 15.83 13.07
C SER A 106 19.02 17.24 13.32
N ALA A 107 18.17 17.50 14.32
CA ALA A 107 17.87 18.87 14.72
C ALA A 107 17.48 18.97 16.20
N SER A 108 18.21 19.78 16.96
CA SER A 108 17.72 20.40 18.19
C SER A 108 17.44 21.86 17.84
N PHE A 109 16.25 22.35 18.18
CA PHE A 109 15.89 23.76 18.08
C PHE A 109 16.45 24.56 19.25
N MET A 110 17.01 23.87 20.25
CA MET A 110 17.59 24.44 21.45
C MET A 110 19.04 24.87 21.23
N THR A 111 19.34 26.11 21.61
CA THR A 111 20.71 26.60 21.76
C THR A 111 20.98 26.86 23.23
N GLU A 112 22.25 26.89 23.63
CA GLU A 112 22.64 27.17 25.01
C GLU A 112 22.10 28.53 25.50
N THR A 113 22.15 29.56 24.65
CA THR A 113 21.59 30.89 24.95
C THR A 113 20.08 30.85 25.19
N LYS A 114 19.32 30.12 24.36
CA LYS A 114 17.87 29.96 24.51
C LYS A 114 17.53 29.22 25.80
N ARG A 115 18.28 28.15 26.11
CA ARG A 115 18.12 27.36 27.34
C ARG A 115 18.31 28.24 28.58
N LEU A 116 19.35 29.07 28.62
CA LEU A 116 19.61 29.97 29.75
C LEU A 116 18.49 31.00 29.98
N VAL A 117 17.82 31.46 28.91
CA VAL A 117 16.66 32.38 29.04
C VAL A 117 15.47 31.64 29.64
N LEU A 118 15.22 30.41 29.21
CA LEU A 118 14.12 29.58 29.72
C LEU A 118 14.37 29.16 31.17
N ASP A 119 15.57 28.68 31.52
CA ASP A 119 15.92 28.27 32.89
C ASP A 119 15.72 29.40 33.92
N LYS A 120 15.95 30.66 33.53
CA LYS A 120 15.74 31.82 34.43
C LYS A 120 14.27 32.14 34.67
N LYS A 121 13.39 31.82 33.72
CA LYS A 121 11.96 32.18 33.75
C LYS A 121 11.07 30.99 34.09
N PHE A 122 11.57 29.77 33.95
CA PHE A 122 10.81 28.56 34.15
C PHE A 122 10.63 28.25 35.65
N THR A 123 9.39 27.98 36.04
CA THR A 123 9.08 27.35 37.32
C THR A 123 8.12 26.18 37.10
N PRO A 124 8.12 25.13 37.94
CA PRO A 124 7.28 23.95 37.72
C PRO A 124 5.77 24.24 37.67
N GLU A 125 5.34 25.37 38.25
CA GLU A 125 3.95 25.85 38.28
C GLU A 125 3.45 26.31 36.91
N VAL A 126 4.36 26.66 35.99
CA VAL A 126 4.04 27.09 34.61
C VAL A 126 3.24 26.02 33.85
N ILE A 127 3.41 24.74 34.19
CA ILE A 127 2.76 23.61 33.52
C ILE A 127 1.66 23.01 34.43
N SER A 128 1.01 23.85 35.24
CA SER A 128 -0.11 23.45 36.10
C SER A 128 -1.47 23.74 35.48
N SER A 129 -1.57 24.77 34.63
CA SER A 129 -2.81 25.16 33.96
C SER A 129 -2.53 25.72 32.56
N SER A 130 -3.54 25.69 31.69
CA SER A 130 -3.45 26.25 30.33
C SER A 130 -3.15 27.77 30.36
N GLY A 131 -3.72 28.50 31.32
CA GLY A 131 -3.48 29.93 31.49
C GLY A 131 -2.03 30.25 31.89
N ASP A 132 -1.48 29.51 32.84
CA ASP A 132 -0.08 29.71 33.28
C ASP A 132 0.90 29.38 32.16
N LEU A 133 0.62 28.32 31.39
CA LEU A 133 1.42 27.96 30.23
C LEU A 133 1.39 29.07 29.16
N GLN A 134 0.20 29.61 28.87
CA GLN A 134 0.05 30.68 27.89
C GLN A 134 0.84 31.93 28.29
N ILE A 135 0.74 32.36 29.55
CA ILE A 135 1.47 33.52 30.08
C ILE A 135 2.98 33.32 29.92
N PHE A 136 3.49 32.14 30.26
CA PHE A 136 4.91 31.83 30.10
C PHE A 136 5.35 31.86 28.64
N ILE A 137 4.62 31.18 27.75
CA ILE A 137 4.97 31.12 26.33
C ILE A 137 4.97 32.53 25.73
N GLU A 138 3.98 33.36 26.02
CA GLU A 138 3.93 34.74 25.55
C GLU A 138 5.12 35.57 26.07
N ALA A 139 5.55 35.36 27.32
CA ALA A 139 6.69 36.05 27.92
C ALA A 139 8.08 35.65 27.36
N VAL A 140 8.17 34.52 26.66
CA VAL A 140 9.43 34.02 26.06
C VAL A 140 9.40 33.93 24.53
N LYS A 141 8.22 34.12 23.91
CA LYS A 141 8.00 33.94 22.47
C LYS A 141 8.94 34.79 21.61
N SER A 142 9.17 36.05 21.97
CA SER A 142 10.05 36.98 21.24
C SER A 142 11.53 36.58 21.28
N ASP A 143 11.96 35.96 22.37
CA ASP A 143 13.37 35.73 22.65
C ASP A 143 13.82 34.34 22.15
N VAL A 144 12.92 33.36 22.20
CA VAL A 144 13.26 31.93 22.05
C VAL A 144 12.55 31.27 20.86
N GLY A 145 11.32 31.69 20.55
CA GLY A 145 10.43 31.03 19.60
C GLY A 145 9.64 29.88 20.23
N LEU A 146 8.52 29.51 19.58
CA LEU A 146 7.57 28.53 20.13
C LEU A 146 8.16 27.10 20.11
N GLU A 147 8.78 26.71 19.01
CA GLU A 147 9.35 25.37 18.80
C GLU A 147 10.43 25.04 19.84
N SER A 148 11.36 25.97 20.04
CA SER A 148 12.40 25.85 21.08
C SER A 148 11.79 25.82 22.48
N THR A 149 10.78 26.65 22.76
CA THR A 149 10.11 26.65 24.07
C THR A 149 9.46 25.31 24.36
N VAL A 150 8.78 24.71 23.38
CA VAL A 150 8.17 23.39 23.53
C VAL A 150 9.21 22.30 23.71
N GLU A 151 10.28 22.26 22.89
CA GLU A 151 11.38 21.29 23.08
C GLU A 151 11.94 21.35 24.51
N TYR A 152 12.11 22.55 25.07
CA TYR A 152 12.52 22.70 26.45
C TYR A 152 11.51 22.15 27.45
N LEU A 153 10.22 22.49 27.29
CA LEU A 153 9.16 22.05 28.19
C LEU A 153 9.04 20.52 28.19
N LEU A 154 9.11 19.89 27.01
CA LEU A 154 9.08 18.43 26.88
C LEU A 154 10.29 17.75 27.51
N SER A 155 11.46 18.41 27.49
CA SER A 155 12.66 17.92 28.17
C SER A 155 12.62 18.00 29.69
N GLN A 156 11.62 18.66 30.29
CA GLN A 156 11.54 18.81 31.74
C GLN A 156 11.14 17.49 32.41
N PRO A 157 11.82 17.08 33.51
CA PRO A 157 11.49 15.85 34.22
C PRO A 157 10.02 15.76 34.65
N SER A 158 9.42 16.90 35.01
CA SER A 158 8.03 16.99 35.43
C SER A 158 7.02 16.70 34.32
N VAL A 159 7.40 16.87 33.05
CA VAL A 159 6.59 16.56 31.87
C VAL A 159 6.87 15.15 31.37
N ILE A 160 8.15 14.74 31.36
CA ILE A 160 8.55 13.39 30.96
C ILE A 160 7.75 12.34 31.74
N SER A 161 7.59 12.51 33.06
CA SER A 161 6.90 11.58 33.94
C SER A 161 5.40 11.81 34.10
N ASN A 162 4.80 12.85 33.48
CA ASN A 162 3.40 13.20 33.70
C ASN A 162 2.65 13.45 32.37
N ILE A 163 1.79 12.50 32.01
CA ILE A 163 1.00 12.57 30.78
C ILE A 163 0.05 13.78 30.73
N SER A 164 -0.54 14.19 31.85
CA SER A 164 -1.47 15.33 31.86
C SER A 164 -0.76 16.64 31.52
N LYS A 165 0.49 16.81 31.97
CA LYS A 165 1.31 17.97 31.60
C LYS A 165 1.73 17.95 30.15
N TYR A 166 2.05 16.76 29.62
CA TYR A 166 2.30 16.57 28.20
C TYR A 166 1.09 16.93 27.35
N ALA A 167 -0.09 16.41 27.72
CA ALA A 167 -1.36 16.70 27.05
C ALA A 167 -1.68 18.20 27.06
N LEU A 168 -1.40 18.90 28.16
CA LEU A 168 -1.61 20.34 28.28
C LEU A 168 -0.73 21.15 27.29
N ILE A 169 0.52 20.73 27.08
CA ILE A 169 1.41 21.36 26.09
C ILE A 169 0.89 21.11 24.67
N MET A 170 0.44 19.88 24.39
CA MET A 170 -0.09 19.51 23.07
C MET A 170 -1.43 20.21 22.78
N ASP A 171 -2.30 20.35 23.77
CA ASP A 171 -3.54 21.11 23.66
C ASP A 171 -3.26 22.60 23.36
N TYR A 172 -2.27 23.20 24.01
CA TYR A 172 -1.83 24.55 23.67
C TYR A 172 -1.36 24.64 22.21
N LEU A 173 -0.57 23.66 21.75
CA LEU A 173 -0.11 23.61 20.36
C LEU A 173 -1.27 23.46 19.37
N THR A 174 -2.25 22.60 19.64
CA THR A 174 -3.46 22.42 18.81
C THR A 174 -4.17 23.75 18.57
N HIS A 175 -4.32 24.59 19.60
CA HIS A 175 -4.94 25.90 19.47
C HIS A 175 -4.06 26.96 18.80
N ASN A 176 -2.75 26.72 18.69
CA ASN A 176 -1.76 27.68 18.21
C ASN A 176 -0.93 27.18 17.02
N VAL A 177 -1.40 26.17 16.28
CA VAL A 177 -0.69 25.61 15.12
C VAL A 177 -0.30 26.68 14.10
N GLY A 178 -1.17 27.67 13.88
CA GLY A 178 -0.90 28.79 12.97
C GLY A 178 0.23 29.73 13.41
N SER A 179 0.69 29.64 14.67
CA SER A 179 1.84 30.39 15.18
C SER A 179 3.18 29.68 14.95
N LEU A 180 3.18 28.42 14.50
CA LEU A 180 4.41 27.68 14.19
C LEU A 180 5.04 28.19 12.90
N SER A 181 6.37 28.20 12.84
CA SER A 181 7.12 28.57 11.64
C SER A 181 6.92 27.51 10.57
N ARG A 182 6.27 27.87 9.45
CA ARG A 182 6.05 26.93 8.33
C ARG A 182 7.35 26.31 7.80
N GLN A 183 8.45 27.06 7.84
CA GLN A 183 9.76 26.58 7.40
C GLN A 183 10.31 25.47 8.31
N ASN A 184 10.08 25.56 9.62
CA ASN A 184 10.58 24.59 10.59
C ASN A 184 9.55 23.52 10.96
N LEU A 185 8.30 23.68 10.51
CA LEU A 185 7.19 22.82 10.89
C LEU A 185 7.45 21.34 10.61
N PRO A 186 8.00 20.90 9.45
CA PRO A 186 8.29 19.49 9.21
C PRO A 186 9.30 18.93 10.22
N ASP A 187 10.43 19.62 10.40
CA ASP A 187 11.48 19.20 11.35
C ASP A 187 10.96 19.18 12.80
N PHE A 188 10.07 20.12 13.14
CA PHE A 188 9.48 20.22 14.47
C PHE A 188 8.48 19.09 14.73
N VAL A 189 7.64 18.77 13.75
CA VAL A 189 6.72 17.62 13.83
C VAL A 189 7.50 16.31 13.92
N ASP A 190 8.57 16.16 13.13
CA ASP A 190 9.49 15.02 13.24
C ASP A 190 10.09 14.91 14.64
N TYR A 191 10.48 16.02 15.26
CA TYR A 191 10.97 16.05 16.63
C TYR A 191 9.89 15.58 17.62
N LEU A 192 8.65 16.07 17.52
CA LEU A 192 7.55 15.70 18.41
C LEU A 192 7.18 14.21 18.31
N ILE A 193 7.15 13.67 17.09
CA ILE A 193 6.89 12.25 16.85
C ILE A 193 7.96 11.40 17.53
N ARG A 194 9.23 11.77 17.39
CA ARG A 194 10.36 11.06 18.02
C ARG A 194 10.34 11.17 19.53
N ASP A 195 9.96 12.32 20.08
CA ASP A 195 9.79 12.49 21.52
C ASP A 195 8.75 11.51 22.07
N ALA A 196 7.60 11.38 21.40
CA ALA A 196 6.56 10.42 21.76
C ALA A 196 7.05 8.97 21.66
N GLU A 197 7.82 8.61 20.63
CA GLU A 197 8.41 7.27 20.50
C GLU A 197 9.39 6.94 21.64
N SER A 198 10.27 7.90 21.99
CA SER A 198 11.35 7.69 22.96
C SER A 198 10.85 7.42 24.38
N CYS A 199 9.64 7.91 24.71
CA CYS A 199 9.04 7.77 26.03
C CYS A 199 8.17 6.50 26.19
N ALA A 200 7.94 5.74 25.11
CA ALA A 200 7.28 4.42 25.10
C ALA A 200 5.89 4.32 25.78
N THR A 201 5.14 5.42 25.93
CA THR A 201 3.74 5.35 26.42
C THR A 201 2.75 5.50 25.28
N SER A 202 1.80 4.56 25.18
CA SER A 202 0.73 4.57 24.15
C SER A 202 -0.10 5.86 24.19
N GLU A 203 -0.21 6.48 25.37
CA GLU A 203 -0.94 7.73 25.57
C GLU A 203 -0.27 8.94 24.88
N LYS A 204 1.07 9.05 24.94
CA LYS A 204 1.78 10.15 24.24
C LYS A 204 1.68 10.00 22.73
N ALA A 205 1.78 8.77 22.24
CA ALA A 205 1.61 8.45 20.83
C ALA A 205 0.22 8.88 20.31
N SER A 206 -0.85 8.57 21.04
CA SER A 206 -2.21 8.96 20.65
C SER A 206 -2.40 10.49 20.68
N ILE A 207 -1.87 11.18 21.69
CA ILE A 207 -1.92 12.66 21.75
C ILE A 207 -1.20 13.29 20.54
N ILE A 208 -0.02 12.79 20.19
CA ILE A 208 0.73 13.28 19.02
C ILE A 208 0.02 12.94 17.72
N ASP A 209 -0.53 11.73 17.59
CA ASP A 209 -1.29 11.33 16.41
C ASP A 209 -2.46 12.28 16.18
N SER A 210 -3.28 12.56 17.21
CA SER A 210 -4.37 13.54 17.13
C SER A 210 -3.87 14.95 16.80
N PHE A 211 -2.80 15.43 17.44
CA PHE A 211 -2.24 16.75 17.12
C PHE A 211 -1.82 16.85 15.64
N VAL A 212 -1.08 15.85 15.15
CA VAL A 212 -0.59 15.85 13.77
C VAL A 212 -1.73 15.68 12.78
N THR A 213 -2.59 14.68 12.97
CA THR A 213 -3.66 14.35 12.02
C THR A 213 -4.79 15.38 12.02
N ASP A 214 -5.30 15.75 13.19
CA ASP A 214 -6.49 16.60 13.30
C ASP A 214 -6.15 18.08 13.18
N SER A 215 -4.93 18.50 13.54
CA SER A 215 -4.54 19.92 13.57
C SER A 215 -3.53 20.28 12.49
N VAL A 216 -2.36 19.63 12.47
CA VAL A 216 -1.28 19.99 11.54
C VAL A 216 -1.65 19.68 10.10
N LEU A 217 -2.08 18.44 9.80
CA LEU A 217 -2.40 18.02 8.44
C LEU A 217 -3.70 18.63 7.91
N THR A 218 -4.62 19.02 8.80
CA THR A 218 -5.81 19.79 8.44
C THR A 218 -5.45 21.19 7.93
N LEU A 219 -4.51 21.88 8.59
CA LEU A 219 -4.10 23.23 8.20
C LEU A 219 -3.03 23.24 7.10
N PHE A 220 -2.13 22.26 7.11
CA PHE A 220 -0.96 22.16 6.23
C PHE A 220 -0.81 20.74 5.68
N PRO A 221 -1.69 20.30 4.75
CA PRO A 221 -1.74 18.91 4.29
C PRO A 221 -0.46 18.45 3.58
N ASP A 222 0.29 19.37 2.96
CA ASP A 222 1.53 19.04 2.25
C ASP A 222 2.71 18.72 3.18
N VAL A 223 2.63 19.06 4.48
CA VAL A 223 3.70 18.79 5.45
C VAL A 223 4.05 17.30 5.50
N ILE A 224 3.07 16.40 5.33
CA ILE A 224 3.29 14.94 5.31
C ILE A 224 4.33 14.48 4.27
N LYS A 225 4.53 15.23 3.19
CA LYS A 225 5.51 14.93 2.13
C LYS A 225 6.92 15.43 2.49
N GLU A 226 7.00 16.35 3.43
CA GLU A 226 8.24 16.98 3.90
C GLU A 226 8.78 16.30 5.17
N LEU A 227 7.95 15.56 5.90
CA LEU A 227 8.35 14.75 7.05
C LEU A 227 9.38 13.68 6.65
N SER A 228 10.23 13.28 7.60
CA SER A 228 11.14 12.17 7.35
C SER A 228 10.40 10.84 7.19
N PRO A 229 10.95 9.90 6.40
CA PRO A 229 10.35 8.56 6.26
C PRO A 229 10.17 7.83 7.59
N SER A 230 11.06 8.05 8.56
CA SER A 230 10.94 7.47 9.90
C SER A 230 9.70 8.01 10.61
N ALA A 231 9.50 9.33 10.63
CA ALA A 231 8.36 9.95 11.27
C ALA A 231 7.02 9.52 10.63
N VAL A 232 6.96 9.42 9.30
CA VAL A 232 5.77 8.92 8.60
C VAL A 232 5.49 7.45 8.96
N ASN A 233 6.52 6.62 9.12
CA ASN A 233 6.35 5.25 9.60
C ASN A 233 5.85 5.19 11.06
N SER A 234 6.34 6.08 11.93
CA SER A 234 5.88 6.19 13.32
C SER A 234 4.42 6.59 13.41
N LEU A 235 3.99 7.58 12.61
CA LEU A 235 2.59 7.98 12.50
C LEU A 235 1.69 6.82 12.03
N ALA A 236 2.17 6.02 11.07
CA ALA A 236 1.46 4.80 10.68
C ALA A 236 1.34 3.82 11.86
N GLY A 237 2.40 3.67 12.66
CA GLY A 237 2.37 2.87 13.89
C GLY A 237 1.37 3.40 14.92
N PHE A 238 1.33 4.71 15.15
CA PHE A 238 0.40 5.36 16.08
C PHE A 238 -1.05 5.17 15.64
N ALA A 239 -1.36 5.44 14.37
CA ALA A 239 -2.69 5.19 13.81
C ALA A 239 -3.13 3.73 13.97
N LEU A 240 -2.20 2.76 13.91
CA LEU A 240 -2.52 1.34 14.12
C LEU A 240 -2.83 0.99 15.57
N HIS A 241 -2.24 1.68 16.54
CA HIS A 241 -2.60 1.52 17.96
C HIS A 241 -4.07 1.88 18.21
N ASP A 242 -4.58 2.89 17.51
CA ASP A 242 -5.99 3.30 17.57
C ASP A 242 -6.87 2.57 16.53
N HIS A 243 -6.36 1.49 15.92
CA HIS A 243 -7.01 0.70 14.88
C HIS A 243 -7.47 1.50 13.64
N ASN A 244 -6.90 2.68 13.40
CA ASN A 244 -7.20 3.55 12.28
C ASN A 244 -6.43 3.13 11.01
N THR A 245 -6.94 2.09 10.36
CA THR A 245 -6.32 1.52 9.13
C THR A 245 -6.36 2.48 7.93
N GLU A 246 -7.30 3.43 7.87
CA GLU A 246 -7.36 4.39 6.76
C GLU A 246 -6.25 5.44 6.87
N ALA A 247 -5.96 5.94 8.08
CA ALA A 247 -4.82 6.83 8.32
C ALA A 247 -3.49 6.11 8.10
N ALA A 248 -3.30 4.91 8.65
CA ALA A 248 -2.08 4.12 8.41
C ALA A 248 -1.81 3.90 6.91
N LYS A 249 -2.85 3.62 6.14
CA LYS A 249 -2.76 3.47 4.67
C LYS A 249 -2.36 4.78 3.97
N SER A 250 -2.86 5.93 4.42
CA SER A 250 -2.48 7.22 3.83
C SER A 250 -0.99 7.53 4.07
N PHE A 251 -0.47 7.21 5.26
CA PHE A 251 0.94 7.33 5.59
C PHE A 251 1.81 6.38 4.75
N PHE A 252 1.42 5.11 4.60
CA PHE A 252 2.11 4.18 3.71
C PHE A 252 2.13 4.64 2.26
N LYS A 253 1.02 5.21 1.78
CA LYS A 253 0.96 5.78 0.44
C LYS A 253 1.96 6.95 0.30
N SER A 254 2.07 7.81 1.31
CA SER A 254 3.08 8.89 1.31
C SER A 254 4.52 8.33 1.25
N LEU A 255 4.81 7.26 2.00
CA LEU A 255 6.12 6.58 1.94
C LEU A 255 6.45 6.03 0.54
N ILE A 256 5.48 5.40 -0.12
CA ILE A 256 5.66 4.84 -1.46
C ILE A 256 5.77 5.95 -2.52
N ASP A 257 4.87 6.93 -2.48
CA ASP A 257 4.73 7.93 -3.54
C ASP A 257 5.85 8.98 -3.47
N THR A 258 6.13 9.49 -2.27
CA THR A 258 7.07 10.59 -2.02
C THR A 258 8.49 10.08 -1.80
N HIS A 259 8.67 9.09 -0.92
CA HIS A 259 10.00 8.65 -0.47
C HIS A 259 10.52 7.41 -1.20
N LYS A 260 9.66 6.69 -1.95
CA LYS A 260 9.99 5.39 -2.56
C LYS A 260 10.53 4.38 -1.54
N MET A 261 9.98 4.42 -0.33
CA MET A 261 10.40 3.57 0.80
C MET A 261 9.25 2.68 1.28
N ALA A 262 9.61 1.53 1.84
CA ALA A 262 8.68 0.66 2.53
C ALA A 262 8.63 1.02 4.03
N PRO A 263 7.45 1.01 4.69
CA PRO A 263 7.37 1.09 6.15
C PRO A 263 8.11 -0.08 6.80
N SER A 264 8.41 -0.03 8.09
CA SER A 264 9.03 -1.17 8.77
C SER A 264 8.17 -2.45 8.63
N LYS A 265 8.85 -3.60 8.56
CA LYS A 265 8.18 -4.90 8.35
C LYS A 265 7.17 -5.18 9.45
N GLU A 266 7.48 -4.79 10.69
CA GLU A 266 6.64 -4.93 11.87
C GLU A 266 5.37 -4.07 11.75
N THR A 267 5.50 -2.80 11.38
CA THR A 267 4.36 -1.89 11.20
C THR A 267 3.44 -2.38 10.09
N PHE A 268 4.01 -2.85 8.97
CA PHE A 268 3.20 -3.41 7.87
C PHE A 268 2.48 -4.70 8.28
N LYS A 269 3.14 -5.63 8.97
CA LYS A 269 2.51 -6.85 9.50
C LYS A 269 1.37 -6.52 10.47
N HIS A 270 1.56 -5.53 11.34
CA HIS A 270 0.51 -5.08 12.27
C HIS A 270 -0.70 -4.53 11.51
N PHE A 271 -0.47 -3.70 10.47
CA PHE A 271 -1.53 -3.24 9.59
C PHE A 271 -2.30 -4.38 8.93
N ILE A 272 -1.60 -5.34 8.32
CA ILE A 272 -2.24 -6.47 7.63
C ILE A 272 -3.05 -7.32 8.62
N SER A 273 -2.54 -7.55 9.83
CA SER A 273 -3.28 -8.25 10.89
C SER A 273 -4.62 -7.57 11.23
N ILE A 274 -4.59 -6.26 11.50
CA ILE A 274 -5.79 -5.48 11.82
C ILE A 274 -6.75 -5.45 10.62
N TYR A 275 -6.23 -5.15 9.43
CA TYR A 275 -7.05 -5.07 8.22
C TYR A 275 -7.72 -6.42 7.91
N SER A 276 -6.99 -7.53 7.98
CA SER A 276 -7.52 -8.88 7.75
C SER A 276 -8.64 -9.22 8.75
N SER A 277 -8.49 -8.86 10.02
CA SER A 277 -9.55 -9.02 11.02
C SER A 277 -10.80 -8.21 10.66
N ILE A 278 -10.64 -6.92 10.34
CA ILE A 278 -11.75 -6.03 9.95
C ILE A 278 -12.43 -6.54 8.66
N ALA A 279 -11.66 -6.98 7.68
CA ALA A 279 -12.18 -7.49 6.40
C ALA A 279 -13.00 -8.77 6.59
N ARG A 280 -12.58 -9.67 7.49
CA ARG A 280 -13.33 -10.87 7.86
C ARG A 280 -14.61 -10.53 8.60
N GLN A 281 -14.54 -9.65 9.61
CA GLN A 281 -15.72 -9.22 10.40
C GLN A 281 -16.77 -8.50 9.56
N LYS A 282 -16.35 -7.64 8.63
CA LYS A 282 -17.25 -6.88 7.74
C LYS A 282 -17.58 -7.61 6.44
N GLU A 283 -17.18 -8.88 6.31
CA GLU A 283 -17.36 -9.71 5.12
C GLU A 283 -17.04 -9.00 3.79
N LYS A 284 -15.93 -8.25 3.74
CA LYS A 284 -15.55 -7.51 2.53
C LYS A 284 -15.39 -8.47 1.34
N ASN A 285 -15.92 -8.07 0.19
CA ASN A 285 -15.77 -8.78 -1.08
C ASN A 285 -14.44 -8.48 -1.77
N LYS A 286 -14.12 -9.23 -2.84
CA LYS A 286 -12.89 -9.11 -3.63
C LYS A 286 -12.65 -7.66 -4.07
N GLU A 287 -13.63 -7.04 -4.69
CA GLU A 287 -13.49 -5.70 -5.26
C GLU A 287 -13.19 -4.66 -4.19
N ARG A 288 -13.79 -4.78 -3.00
CA ARG A 288 -13.52 -3.86 -1.90
C ARG A 288 -12.12 -4.06 -1.34
N ILE A 289 -11.68 -5.31 -1.15
CA ILE A 289 -10.33 -5.61 -0.68
C ILE A 289 -9.28 -5.09 -1.66
N LEU A 290 -9.47 -5.35 -2.96
CA LEU A 290 -8.57 -4.85 -4.01
C LEU A 290 -8.52 -3.32 -4.01
N LYS A 291 -9.66 -2.63 -3.96
CA LYS A 291 -9.70 -1.16 -3.92
C LYS A 291 -9.03 -0.58 -2.68
N ASP A 292 -9.24 -1.20 -1.52
CA ASP A 292 -8.66 -0.74 -0.26
C ASP A 292 -7.14 -0.92 -0.22
N LEU A 293 -6.61 -2.04 -0.75
CA LEU A 293 -5.21 -2.42 -0.57
C LEU A 293 -4.31 -2.16 -1.79
N THR A 294 -4.84 -1.88 -2.97
CA THR A 294 -4.03 -1.80 -4.22
C THR A 294 -2.84 -0.85 -4.14
N CYS A 295 -2.97 0.27 -3.41
CA CYS A 295 -1.88 1.21 -3.18
C CYS A 295 -0.70 0.62 -2.38
N LEU A 296 -0.90 -0.50 -1.67
CA LEU A 296 0.10 -1.18 -0.86
C LEU A 296 0.74 -2.36 -1.60
N LYS A 297 0.35 -2.62 -2.85
CA LYS A 297 0.96 -3.66 -3.69
C LYS A 297 2.50 -3.56 -3.73
N PRO A 298 3.12 -2.36 -3.89
CA PRO A 298 4.58 -2.26 -3.87
C PRO A 298 5.22 -2.78 -2.57
N ILE A 299 4.56 -2.61 -1.42
CA ILE A 299 5.06 -3.12 -0.12
C ILE A 299 4.99 -4.65 -0.07
N MET A 300 3.90 -5.25 -0.58
CA MET A 300 3.78 -6.71 -0.67
C MET A 300 4.86 -7.33 -1.56
N PHE A 301 5.19 -6.68 -2.68
CA PHE A 301 6.28 -7.13 -3.56
C PHE A 301 7.67 -6.87 -2.99
N HIS A 302 7.82 -5.93 -2.05
CA HIS A 302 9.08 -5.67 -1.35
C HIS A 302 9.35 -6.70 -0.24
N TYR A 303 8.35 -6.99 0.61
CA TYR A 303 8.51 -7.91 1.74
C TYR A 303 8.09 -9.36 1.51
N GLY A 304 7.33 -9.61 0.44
CA GLY A 304 6.58 -10.84 0.29
C GLY A 304 5.29 -10.83 1.12
N LEU A 305 4.71 -12.01 1.29
CA LEU A 305 3.49 -12.22 2.07
C LEU A 305 3.81 -12.62 3.51
N ASP A 306 2.92 -12.28 4.43
CA ASP A 306 2.83 -12.87 5.78
C ASP A 306 1.62 -13.81 5.87
N ALA A 307 1.47 -14.56 6.97
CA ALA A 307 0.36 -15.52 7.12
C ALA A 307 -1.03 -14.87 6.97
N ASN A 308 -1.21 -13.66 7.52
CA ASN A 308 -2.50 -12.95 7.48
C ASN A 308 -2.87 -12.50 6.06
N SER A 309 -1.93 -11.89 5.33
CA SER A 309 -2.11 -11.48 3.94
C SER A 309 -2.27 -12.70 3.04
N PHE A 310 -1.49 -13.75 3.25
CA PHE A 310 -1.58 -15.00 2.50
C PHE A 310 -2.99 -15.59 2.57
N GLU A 311 -3.51 -15.79 3.79
CA GLU A 311 -4.85 -16.33 4.01
C GLU A 311 -5.95 -15.43 3.45
N LEU A 312 -5.83 -14.11 3.67
CA LEU A 312 -6.82 -13.14 3.18
C LEU A 312 -6.90 -13.18 1.65
N LEU A 313 -5.75 -13.12 0.97
CA LEU A 313 -5.69 -13.12 -0.49
C LEU A 313 -6.22 -14.45 -1.05
N LEU A 314 -5.71 -15.59 -0.56
CA LEU A 314 -6.07 -16.90 -1.08
C LEU A 314 -7.57 -17.19 -0.92
N SER A 315 -8.16 -16.79 0.20
CA SER A 315 -9.57 -17.07 0.50
C SER A 315 -10.57 -16.08 -0.13
N ARG A 316 -10.20 -14.79 -0.23
CA ARG A 316 -11.14 -13.71 -0.61
C ARG A 316 -10.86 -13.02 -1.94
N VAL A 317 -9.62 -13.06 -2.44
CA VAL A 317 -9.22 -12.29 -3.63
C VAL A 317 -9.01 -13.20 -4.84
N ILE A 318 -8.38 -14.35 -4.65
CA ILE A 318 -8.03 -15.24 -5.75
C ILE A 318 -9.23 -16.10 -6.16
N ASP A 319 -9.80 -15.87 -7.34
CA ASP A 319 -11.01 -16.57 -7.82
C ASP A 319 -10.85 -17.27 -9.18
N ASN A 320 -9.68 -17.14 -9.82
CA ASN A 320 -9.37 -17.75 -11.11
C ASN A 320 -7.93 -18.29 -11.14
N SER A 321 -7.64 -19.17 -12.10
CA SER A 321 -6.35 -19.86 -12.21
C SER A 321 -5.19 -18.91 -12.48
N TYR A 322 -5.43 -17.82 -13.21
CA TYR A 322 -4.40 -16.83 -13.51
C TYR A 322 -4.00 -16.00 -12.27
N ASP A 323 -4.97 -15.47 -11.52
CA ASP A 323 -4.72 -14.78 -10.25
C ASP A 323 -3.98 -15.72 -9.28
N LEU A 324 -4.34 -17.01 -9.26
CA LEU A 324 -3.69 -18.00 -8.40
C LEU A 324 -2.23 -18.25 -8.80
N ALA A 325 -1.93 -18.33 -10.10
CA ALA A 325 -0.57 -18.46 -10.58
C ALA A 325 0.27 -17.23 -10.20
N GLN A 326 -0.27 -16.02 -10.38
CA GLN A 326 0.41 -14.77 -10.00
C GLN A 326 0.59 -14.65 -8.48
N PHE A 327 -0.40 -15.10 -7.70
CA PHE A 327 -0.30 -15.22 -6.26
C PHE A 327 0.84 -16.13 -5.81
N VAL A 328 1.01 -17.30 -6.43
CA VAL A 328 2.13 -18.21 -6.13
C VAL A 328 3.48 -17.55 -6.43
N ARG A 329 3.57 -16.79 -7.53
CA ARG A 329 4.79 -16.03 -7.86
C ARG A 329 5.11 -14.99 -6.79
N LEU A 330 4.11 -14.27 -6.29
CA LEU A 330 4.30 -13.33 -5.18
C LEU A 330 4.68 -14.06 -3.88
N ALA A 331 4.01 -15.17 -3.58
CA ALA A 331 4.27 -16.01 -2.40
C ALA A 331 5.67 -16.63 -2.40
N SER A 332 6.31 -16.78 -3.57
CA SER A 332 7.69 -17.27 -3.67
C SER A 332 8.72 -16.34 -3.02
N LEU A 333 8.37 -15.07 -2.76
CA LEU A 333 9.17 -14.15 -1.95
C LEU A 333 9.17 -14.53 -0.46
N SER A 334 8.24 -15.40 -0.04
CA SER A 334 8.14 -15.96 1.32
C SER A 334 8.14 -17.51 1.25
N PRO A 335 9.28 -18.16 0.97
CA PRO A 335 9.34 -19.61 0.69
C PRO A 335 8.79 -20.50 1.79
N GLU A 336 8.99 -20.11 3.06
CA GLU A 336 8.47 -20.84 4.23
C GLU A 336 6.95 -20.93 4.20
N LEU A 337 6.27 -19.80 4.00
CA LEU A 337 4.80 -19.75 3.90
C LEU A 337 4.29 -20.47 2.65
N LEU A 338 5.02 -20.41 1.54
CA LEU A 338 4.62 -21.12 0.32
C LEU A 338 4.60 -22.64 0.55
N GLY A 339 5.57 -23.16 1.31
CA GLY A 339 5.60 -24.57 1.72
C GLY A 339 4.44 -24.90 2.65
N ASP A 340 4.25 -24.12 3.72
CA ASP A 340 3.23 -24.36 4.75
C ASP A 340 1.80 -24.33 4.19
N TYR A 341 1.53 -23.48 3.20
CA TYR A 341 0.21 -23.31 2.61
C TYR A 341 0.02 -24.01 1.25
N ALA A 342 0.99 -24.81 0.79
CA ALA A 342 0.93 -25.48 -0.51
C ALA A 342 -0.35 -26.31 -0.69
N GLU A 343 -0.79 -27.00 0.37
CA GLU A 343 -2.04 -27.78 0.39
C GLU A 343 -3.25 -26.88 0.12
N HIS A 344 -3.34 -25.74 0.81
CA HIS A 344 -4.42 -24.78 0.66
C HIS A 344 -4.46 -24.15 -0.74
N ILE A 345 -3.29 -23.94 -1.36
CA ILE A 345 -3.20 -23.46 -2.73
C ILE A 345 -3.81 -24.49 -3.70
N LEU A 346 -3.46 -25.77 -3.58
CA LEU A 346 -4.05 -26.82 -4.44
C LEU A 346 -5.55 -26.97 -4.21
N LEU A 347 -6.01 -26.91 -2.96
CA LEU A 347 -7.44 -26.91 -2.66
C LEU A 347 -8.15 -25.69 -3.27
N ARG A 348 -7.49 -24.53 -3.34
CA ARG A 348 -8.04 -23.34 -4.00
C ARG A 348 -8.13 -23.54 -5.51
N LEU A 349 -7.10 -24.08 -6.16
CA LEU A 349 -7.14 -24.44 -7.58
C LEU A 349 -8.31 -25.39 -7.87
N HIS A 350 -8.45 -26.42 -7.03
CA HIS A 350 -9.52 -27.40 -7.14
C HIS A 350 -10.91 -26.77 -7.02
N HIS A 351 -11.09 -25.84 -6.08
CA HIS A 351 -12.32 -25.08 -5.92
C HIS A 351 -12.65 -24.22 -7.16
N ILE A 352 -11.66 -23.52 -7.71
CA ILE A 352 -11.78 -22.73 -8.95
C ILE A 352 -12.20 -23.65 -10.10
N HIS A 353 -11.60 -24.82 -10.22
CA HIS A 353 -11.97 -25.82 -11.23
C HIS A 353 -13.41 -26.30 -11.08
N LYS A 354 -13.89 -26.55 -9.86
CA LYS A 354 -15.29 -26.93 -9.59
C LYS A 354 -16.29 -25.85 -9.99
N GLN A 355 -15.93 -24.58 -9.84
CA GLN A 355 -16.78 -23.45 -10.24
C GLN A 355 -16.67 -23.11 -11.73
N SER A 356 -15.57 -23.50 -12.38
CA SER A 356 -15.33 -23.21 -13.79
C SER A 356 -16.09 -24.18 -14.72
N GLY A 357 -16.67 -23.61 -15.79
CA GLY A 357 -17.21 -24.36 -16.92
C GLY A 357 -16.16 -24.84 -17.94
N GLN A 358 -14.89 -24.96 -17.55
CA GLN A 358 -13.81 -25.43 -18.43
C GLN A 358 -13.92 -26.94 -18.70
N SER A 359 -13.34 -27.41 -19.81
CA SER A 359 -13.27 -28.85 -20.13
C SER A 359 -12.36 -29.60 -19.16
N GLN A 360 -12.57 -30.90 -19.01
CA GLN A 360 -11.73 -31.74 -18.14
C GLN A 360 -10.25 -31.73 -18.56
N ILE A 361 -10.00 -31.67 -19.88
CA ILE A 361 -8.64 -31.58 -20.43
C ILE A 361 -7.98 -30.26 -20.04
N ALA A 362 -8.68 -29.14 -20.15
CA ALA A 362 -8.15 -27.82 -19.75
C ALA A 362 -7.78 -27.81 -18.26
N LYS A 363 -8.66 -28.34 -17.40
CA LYS A 363 -8.40 -28.49 -15.96
C LYS A 363 -7.18 -29.35 -15.68
N ALA A 364 -7.03 -30.47 -16.40
CA ALA A 364 -5.87 -31.36 -16.25
C ALA A 364 -4.55 -30.70 -16.67
N VAL A 365 -4.56 -29.93 -17.76
CA VAL A 365 -3.40 -29.15 -18.20
C VAL A 365 -3.04 -28.07 -17.18
N GLU A 366 -4.02 -27.31 -16.69
CA GLU A 366 -3.81 -26.29 -15.65
C GLU A 366 -3.23 -26.91 -14.38
N THR A 367 -3.79 -28.01 -13.88
CA THR A 367 -3.25 -28.73 -12.71
C THR A 367 -1.82 -29.16 -12.93
N THR A 368 -1.49 -29.73 -14.10
CA THR A 368 -0.12 -30.18 -14.40
C THR A 368 0.86 -29.01 -14.44
N GLN A 369 0.48 -27.91 -15.09
CA GLN A 369 1.29 -26.69 -15.13
C GLN A 369 1.49 -26.08 -13.74
N PHE A 370 0.44 -26.09 -12.93
CA PHE A 370 0.45 -25.49 -11.59
C PHE A 370 1.26 -26.33 -10.59
N VAL A 371 1.17 -27.65 -10.67
CA VAL A 371 1.99 -28.56 -9.86
C VAL A 371 3.47 -28.43 -10.23
N ARG A 372 3.78 -28.30 -11.53
CA ARG A 372 5.14 -27.98 -11.97
C ARG A 372 5.61 -26.64 -11.39
N LEU A 373 4.77 -25.60 -11.45
CA LEU A 373 5.10 -24.28 -10.88
C LEU A 373 5.47 -24.38 -9.39
N LEU A 374 4.65 -25.08 -8.60
CA LEU A 374 4.89 -25.24 -7.16
C LEU A 374 6.12 -26.11 -6.85
N LEU A 375 6.17 -27.33 -7.39
CA LEU A 375 7.16 -28.33 -6.98
C LEU A 375 8.51 -28.15 -7.67
N HIS A 376 8.50 -27.82 -8.96
CA HIS A 376 9.71 -27.74 -9.77
C HIS A 376 10.28 -26.32 -9.80
N ASP A 377 9.45 -25.34 -10.13
CA ASP A 377 9.95 -23.97 -10.34
C ASP A 377 10.20 -23.25 -9.00
N TYR A 378 9.39 -23.52 -7.97
CA TYR A 378 9.53 -22.94 -6.62
C TYR A 378 10.01 -23.91 -5.53
N GLY A 379 10.26 -25.17 -5.86
CA GLY A 379 10.93 -26.12 -4.95
C GLY A 379 10.12 -26.53 -3.71
N VAL A 380 8.79 -26.42 -3.74
CA VAL A 380 7.92 -26.86 -2.63
C VAL A 380 8.10 -28.36 -2.40
N LYS A 381 8.38 -28.76 -1.15
CA LYS A 381 8.56 -30.17 -0.78
C LYS A 381 7.20 -30.89 -0.73
N LEU A 382 7.14 -32.08 -1.33
CA LEU A 382 5.95 -32.91 -1.34
C LEU A 382 5.82 -33.72 -0.04
N ASP A 383 5.12 -33.16 0.94
CA ASP A 383 4.77 -33.86 2.18
C ASP A 383 3.56 -34.80 2.00
N SER A 384 3.18 -35.50 3.07
CA SER A 384 2.08 -36.48 3.04
C SER A 384 0.70 -35.85 2.80
N ARG A 385 0.47 -34.62 3.30
CA ARG A 385 -0.82 -33.92 3.15
C ARG A 385 -0.98 -33.40 1.74
N LEU A 386 0.03 -32.71 1.22
CA LEU A 386 0.07 -32.19 -0.13
C LEU A 386 -0.06 -33.33 -1.15
N ARG A 387 0.61 -34.47 -0.91
CA ARG A 387 0.47 -35.66 -1.76
C ARG A 387 -0.95 -36.20 -1.78
N SER A 388 -1.62 -36.26 -0.63
CA SER A 388 -3.01 -36.74 -0.53
C SER A 388 -3.97 -35.86 -1.33
N VAL A 389 -3.86 -34.53 -1.19
CA VAL A 389 -4.67 -33.58 -1.95
C VAL A 389 -4.39 -33.66 -3.44
N LEU A 390 -3.11 -33.75 -3.83
CA LEU A 390 -2.72 -33.91 -5.22
C LEU A 390 -3.32 -35.19 -5.82
N GLN A 391 -3.26 -36.31 -5.10
CA GLN A 391 -3.85 -37.59 -5.54
C GLN A 391 -5.35 -37.44 -5.80
N MET A 392 -6.08 -36.84 -4.86
CA MET A 392 -7.52 -36.59 -5.00
C MET A 392 -7.85 -35.77 -6.24
N ILE A 393 -7.11 -34.70 -6.52
CA ILE A 393 -7.33 -33.84 -7.69
C ILE A 393 -6.99 -34.60 -8.98
N CYS A 394 -5.87 -35.33 -9.01
CA CYS A 394 -5.44 -36.10 -10.17
C CYS A 394 -6.44 -37.22 -10.51
N ASP A 395 -6.96 -37.93 -9.50
CA ASP A 395 -7.97 -38.98 -9.68
C ASP A 395 -9.27 -38.42 -10.28
N GLU A 396 -9.76 -37.29 -9.76
CA GLU A 396 -10.95 -36.61 -10.32
C GLU A 396 -10.73 -36.15 -11.76
N GLN A 397 -9.52 -35.68 -12.08
CA GLN A 397 -9.16 -35.14 -13.40
C GLN A 397 -8.62 -36.20 -14.37
N LYS A 398 -8.50 -37.46 -13.95
CA LYS A 398 -7.93 -38.58 -14.72
C LYS A 398 -6.49 -38.31 -15.19
N ILE A 399 -5.67 -37.71 -14.33
CA ILE A 399 -4.25 -37.46 -14.56
C ILE A 399 -3.44 -38.61 -13.95
N SER A 400 -2.56 -39.23 -14.74
CA SER A 400 -1.59 -40.19 -14.19
C SER A 400 -0.50 -39.45 -13.41
N ILE A 401 -0.29 -39.84 -12.16
CA ILE A 401 0.71 -39.19 -11.29
C ILE A 401 2.14 -39.56 -11.70
N ASP A 402 2.33 -40.72 -12.31
CA ASP A 402 3.63 -41.13 -12.87
C ASP A 402 4.05 -40.19 -14.03
N ASP A 403 3.08 -39.63 -14.76
CA ASP A 403 3.35 -38.68 -15.86
C ASP A 403 3.85 -37.32 -15.35
N MET A 404 3.61 -36.99 -14.08
CA MET A 404 4.04 -35.72 -13.47
C MET A 404 5.54 -35.70 -13.11
N LYS A 405 6.29 -36.81 -13.31
CA LYS A 405 7.72 -36.94 -12.98
C LYS A 405 8.07 -36.33 -11.61
N LEU A 406 7.35 -36.72 -10.55
CA LEU A 406 7.58 -36.27 -9.16
C LEU A 406 8.92 -36.75 -8.55
N THR A 407 9.82 -37.30 -9.36
CA THR A 407 11.08 -37.88 -8.89
C THR A 407 12.18 -36.82 -8.76
N LYS A 408 12.56 -36.58 -7.50
CA LYS A 408 13.72 -35.82 -6.96
C LYS A 408 13.45 -34.43 -6.35
N ALA A 409 12.41 -34.30 -5.51
CA ALA A 409 12.34 -33.23 -4.49
C ALA A 409 12.50 -33.78 -3.06
N SER A 410 13.15 -34.94 -2.92
CA SER A 410 13.36 -35.65 -1.65
C SER A 410 14.85 -35.92 -1.41
N THR A 411 15.62 -34.86 -1.21
CA THR A 411 16.83 -34.82 -0.36
C THR A 411 16.99 -33.39 0.12
#